data_AF-A0A3L6QNM1-F1
#
_entry.id   AF-A0A3L6QNM1-F1
#
_cell.length_a   1.000
_cell.length_b   1.000
_cell.length_c   1.000
_cell.angle_alpha   90.00
_cell.angle_beta   90.00
_cell.angle_gamma   90.00
#
_symmetry.space_group_name_H-M   'P 1'
#
loop_
_entity.id
_entity.type
_entity.pdbx_description
1 polymer ?
#
loop_
_entity_poly.entity_id
_entity_poly.type
_entity_poly.pdbx_seq_one_letter_code
_entity_poly.pdbx_strand_id
1 'polypeptide(L)'
;MRRPRLADALLLLALAAATTTAAAAAVAKAPAAPPPPPPNVTAEMAKGGCKAFADLIAASPDAASTYQSAVEGGMTVFCPSDDAVKAFLPRYKNLTADEKAELLLFHAVPVHYSLGSLKSNNGPMNTLATDGAAKNYNFTLQNQGDVVTIKTAACAPLE
;
A
#
# COMPACT_ATOMS: atom_id res chain seq x y z
N MET A 1 33.67 49.39 50.73
CA MET A 1 34.50 48.63 51.69
C MET A 1 33.59 48.03 52.76
N ARG A 2 33.97 46.83 53.24
CA ARG A 2 33.52 46.14 54.47
C ARG A 2 32.14 45.48 54.46
N ARG A 3 32.21 44.13 54.42
CA ARG A 3 31.18 43.17 54.81
C ARG A 3 30.88 43.31 56.31
N PRO A 4 29.71 42.81 56.76
CA PRO A 4 29.79 41.76 57.77
C PRO A 4 28.83 40.58 57.49
N ARG A 5 29.26 39.40 57.94
CA ARG A 5 28.47 38.16 58.02
C ARG A 5 28.23 37.89 59.51
N LEU A 6 26.99 37.62 59.91
CA LEU A 6 26.59 36.93 61.15
C LEU A 6 25.18 36.39 60.88
N ALA A 7 24.99 35.07 60.80
CA ALA A 7 24.91 34.10 61.90
C ALA A 7 23.51 34.06 62.55
N ASP A 8 22.91 32.89 62.39
CA ASP A 8 22.08 32.15 63.36
C ASP A 8 20.58 32.39 63.56
N ALA A 9 19.94 31.20 63.67
CA ALA A 9 18.73 30.85 64.43
C ALA A 9 17.38 31.30 63.85
N LEU A 10 16.61 30.41 63.20
CA LEU A 10 15.80 29.32 63.76
C LEU A 10 14.68 29.83 64.69
N LEU A 11 13.45 29.98 64.18
CA LEU A 11 12.26 29.72 65.01
C LEU A 11 10.99 29.42 64.17
N LEU A 12 10.35 28.33 64.57
CA LEU A 12 9.14 27.71 64.04
C LEU A 12 7.89 28.59 64.22
N LEU A 13 6.93 28.48 63.29
CA LEU A 13 5.52 28.76 63.58
C LEU A 13 4.62 27.62 63.05
N ALA A 14 3.76 27.14 63.94
CA ALA A 14 2.72 26.12 63.83
C ALA A 14 1.62 26.50 62.79
N LEU A 15 0.56 25.76 62.43
CA LEU A 15 -0.22 24.69 63.05
C LEU A 15 -1.27 24.18 62.00
N ALA A 16 -1.53 22.87 61.98
CA ALA A 16 -2.77 22.14 61.62
C ALA A 16 -3.48 22.30 60.25
N ALA A 17 -3.70 21.18 59.54
CA ALA A 17 -4.98 20.44 59.51
C ALA A 17 -5.13 19.56 58.23
N ALA A 18 -5.82 18.44 58.38
CA ALA A 18 -5.87 17.28 57.49
C ALA A 18 -6.40 17.55 56.06
N THR A 19 -5.82 16.91 55.05
CA THR A 19 -6.49 16.59 53.79
C THR A 19 -6.06 15.21 53.28
N THR A 20 -7.08 14.52 52.76
CA THR A 20 -7.19 13.13 52.30
C THR A 20 -6.15 12.70 51.26
N THR A 21 -5.56 11.52 51.46
CA THR A 21 -4.86 10.76 50.43
C THR A 21 -5.87 10.24 49.39
N ALA A 22 -6.07 11.00 48.31
CA ALA A 22 -6.68 10.48 47.10
C ALA A 22 -5.59 9.77 46.28
N ALA A 23 -5.63 8.45 46.24
CA ALA A 23 -4.79 7.66 45.36
C ALA A 23 -5.14 8.00 43.90
N ALA A 24 -4.29 8.79 43.25
CA ALA A 24 -4.32 8.92 41.81
C ALA A 24 -3.85 7.57 41.23
N ALA A 25 -4.80 6.74 40.82
CA ALA A 25 -4.52 5.59 39.97
C ALA A 25 -3.93 6.13 38.66
N ALA A 26 -2.60 6.09 38.54
CA ALA A 26 -1.92 6.29 37.28
C ALA A 26 -2.37 5.17 36.33
N VAL A 27 -3.30 5.47 35.43
CA VAL A 27 -3.59 4.59 34.30
C VAL A 27 -2.34 4.60 33.44
N ALA A 28 -1.47 3.62 33.66
CA ALA A 28 -0.38 3.33 32.76
C ALA A 28 -0.98 3.11 31.36
N LYS A 29 -0.63 3.99 30.41
CA LYS A 29 -0.98 3.82 29.00
C LYS A 29 -0.39 2.48 28.57
N ALA A 30 -1.24 1.47 28.37
CA ALA A 30 -0.82 0.18 27.86
C ALA A 30 0.04 0.40 26.60
N PRO A 31 1.13 -0.39 26.41
CA PRO A 31 1.92 -0.31 25.19
C PRO A 31 0.98 -0.41 23.98
N ALA A 32 1.10 0.54 23.05
CA ALA A 32 0.35 0.46 21.81
C ALA A 32 0.65 -0.89 21.16
N ALA A 33 -0.40 -1.62 20.77
CA ALA A 33 -0.24 -2.85 20.02
C ALA A 33 0.57 -2.54 18.74
N PRO A 34 1.45 -3.45 18.28
CA PRO A 34 2.13 -3.29 17.01
C PRO A 34 1.13 -3.01 15.90
N PRO A 35 1.49 -2.21 14.88
CA PRO A 35 0.67 -2.07 13.68
C PRO A 35 0.36 -3.46 13.11
N PRO A 36 -0.85 -3.69 12.58
CA PRO A 36 -1.13 -4.91 11.85
C PRO A 36 -0.13 -5.07 10.70
N PRO A 37 0.28 -6.32 10.38
CA PRO A 37 1.16 -6.55 9.23
C PRO A 37 0.49 -6.04 7.96
N PRO A 38 1.27 -5.55 6.98
CA PRO A 38 0.72 -5.08 5.73
C PRO A 38 -0.02 -6.22 5.01
N PRO A 39 -1.10 -5.91 4.28
CA PRO A 39 -1.92 -6.93 3.63
C PRO A 39 -1.12 -7.70 2.58
N ASN A 40 -1.28 -9.03 2.58
CA ASN A 40 -0.68 -9.89 1.58
C ASN A 40 -1.53 -9.86 0.29
N VAL A 41 -1.15 -9.00 -0.65
CA VAL A 41 -1.92 -8.75 -1.88
C VAL A 41 -2.16 -10.03 -2.69
N THR A 42 -1.16 -10.90 -2.80
CA THR A 42 -1.29 -12.16 -3.58
C THR A 42 -2.27 -13.14 -2.94
N ALA A 43 -2.35 -13.17 -1.61
CA ALA A 43 -3.34 -13.99 -0.90
C ALA A 43 -4.76 -13.48 -1.16
N GLU A 44 -4.96 -12.16 -1.20
CA GLU A 44 -6.28 -11.58 -1.53
C GLU A 44 -6.66 -11.81 -2.99
N MET A 45 -5.71 -11.67 -3.93
CA MET A 45 -5.93 -12.02 -5.34
C MET A 45 -6.36 -13.50 -5.52
N ALA A 46 -5.71 -14.42 -4.80
CA ALA A 46 -6.05 -15.84 -4.85
C ALA A 46 -7.49 -16.10 -4.35
N LYS A 47 -7.93 -15.44 -3.29
CA LYS A 47 -9.32 -15.51 -2.79
C LYS A 47 -10.31 -14.92 -3.80
N GLY A 48 -9.88 -13.90 -4.56
CA GLY A 48 -10.66 -13.23 -5.60
C GLY A 48 -10.81 -14.01 -6.92
N GLY A 49 -10.22 -15.20 -7.04
CA GLY A 49 -10.41 -16.08 -8.20
C GLY A 49 -9.38 -15.92 -9.33
N CYS A 50 -8.24 -15.28 -9.06
CA CYS A 50 -7.13 -15.18 -10.02
C CYS A 50 -5.80 -15.68 -9.43
N LYS A 51 -5.86 -16.88 -8.84
CA LYS A 51 -4.74 -17.50 -8.15
C LYS A 51 -3.52 -17.72 -9.06
N ALA A 52 -3.73 -18.11 -10.31
CA ALA A 52 -2.61 -18.37 -11.23
C ALA A 52 -1.79 -17.09 -11.48
N PHE A 53 -2.44 -15.93 -11.57
CA PHE A 53 -1.76 -14.65 -11.69
C PHE A 53 -1.01 -14.29 -10.40
N ALA A 54 -1.65 -14.47 -9.24
CA ALA A 54 -1.04 -14.24 -7.93
C ALA A 54 0.21 -15.10 -7.71
N ASP A 55 0.17 -16.37 -8.12
CA ASP A 55 1.31 -17.29 -8.03
C ASP A 55 2.50 -16.80 -8.90
N LEU A 56 2.23 -16.24 -10.09
CA LEU A 56 3.28 -15.66 -10.94
C LEU A 56 3.91 -14.41 -10.30
N ILE A 57 3.11 -13.55 -9.67
CA ILE A 57 3.62 -12.39 -8.90
C ILE A 57 4.50 -12.87 -7.76
N ALA A 58 4.02 -13.83 -6.96
CA ALA A 58 4.79 -14.36 -5.83
C ALA A 58 6.11 -15.03 -6.26
N ALA A 59 6.15 -15.62 -7.46
CA ALA A 59 7.34 -16.23 -8.03
C ALA A 59 8.33 -15.22 -8.64
N SER A 60 7.95 -13.95 -8.80
CA SER A 60 8.79 -12.87 -9.33
C SER A 60 9.17 -11.91 -8.20
N PRO A 61 10.41 -11.93 -7.69
CA PRO A 61 10.83 -11.08 -6.56
C PRO A 61 10.61 -9.59 -6.81
N ASP A 62 10.90 -9.11 -8.02
CA ASP A 62 10.75 -7.69 -8.37
C ASP A 62 9.27 -7.28 -8.41
N ALA A 63 8.41 -8.12 -8.98
CA ALA A 63 6.97 -7.87 -9.00
C ALA A 63 6.42 -7.90 -7.57
N ALA A 64 6.71 -8.96 -6.80
CA ALA A 64 6.25 -9.11 -5.43
C ALA A 64 6.65 -7.91 -4.54
N SER A 65 7.90 -7.45 -4.62
CA SER A 65 8.39 -6.28 -3.88
C SER A 65 7.65 -5.00 -4.25
N THR A 66 7.39 -4.80 -5.54
CA THR A 66 6.70 -3.60 -6.04
C THR A 66 5.22 -3.59 -5.64
N TYR A 67 4.52 -4.72 -5.76
CA TYR A 67 3.15 -4.86 -5.26
C TYR A 67 3.09 -4.61 -3.75
N GLN A 68 4.05 -5.16 -2.99
CA GLN A 68 4.09 -4.96 -1.54
C GLN A 68 4.35 -3.50 -1.16
N SER A 69 5.16 -2.79 -1.94
CA SER A 69 5.44 -1.36 -1.71
C SER A 69 4.28 -0.46 -2.09
N ALA A 70 3.52 -0.82 -3.13
CA ALA A 70 2.39 -0.03 -3.61
C ALA A 70 1.12 -0.18 -2.74
N VAL A 71 0.98 -1.27 -1.97
CA VAL A 71 -0.28 -1.57 -1.28
C VAL A 71 -0.69 -0.52 -0.24
N GLU A 72 0.28 0.09 0.44
CA GLU A 72 0.04 1.12 1.47
C GLU A 72 -0.59 2.39 0.87
N GLY A 73 -0.27 2.72 -0.38
CA GLY A 73 -0.86 3.85 -1.11
C GLY A 73 -2.23 3.54 -1.72
N GLY A 74 -2.67 2.28 -1.65
CA GLY A 74 -3.82 1.77 -2.36
C GLY A 74 -3.49 1.43 -3.82
N MET A 75 -4.10 0.36 -4.34
CA MET A 75 -3.93 -0.06 -5.72
C MET A 75 -5.20 -0.66 -6.29
N THR A 76 -5.26 -0.75 -7.61
CA THR A 76 -6.27 -1.50 -8.35
C THR A 76 -5.58 -2.53 -9.23
N VAL A 77 -5.88 -3.80 -9.03
CA VAL A 77 -5.30 -4.90 -9.81
C VAL A 77 -6.35 -5.43 -10.79
N PHE A 78 -6.03 -5.34 -12.08
CA PHE A 78 -6.82 -5.89 -13.17
C PHE A 78 -6.43 -7.34 -13.39
N CYS A 79 -7.00 -8.21 -12.56
CA CYS A 79 -6.59 -9.60 -12.50
C CYS A 79 -7.08 -10.40 -13.71
N PRO A 80 -6.18 -10.96 -14.54
CA PRO A 80 -6.59 -11.89 -15.59
C PRO A 80 -7.14 -13.18 -14.96
N SER A 81 -8.10 -13.82 -15.64
CA SER A 81 -8.62 -15.11 -15.19
C SER A 81 -7.55 -16.19 -15.26
N ASP A 82 -7.66 -17.21 -14.41
CA ASP A 82 -6.71 -18.33 -14.39
C ASP A 82 -6.60 -19.02 -15.75
N ASP A 83 -7.67 -19.09 -16.53
CA ASP A 83 -7.65 -19.69 -17.86
C ASP A 83 -6.92 -18.82 -18.89
N ALA A 84 -7.06 -17.49 -18.81
CA ALA A 84 -6.29 -16.57 -19.62
C ALA A 84 -4.79 -16.67 -19.30
N VAL A 85 -4.43 -16.76 -18.02
CA VAL A 85 -3.04 -16.97 -17.58
C VAL A 85 -2.51 -18.29 -18.12
N LYS A 86 -3.22 -19.40 -17.92
CA LYS A 86 -2.83 -20.74 -18.41
C LYS A 86 -2.58 -20.75 -19.92
N ALA A 87 -3.47 -20.12 -20.69
CA ALA A 87 -3.32 -20.00 -22.15
C ALA A 87 -2.07 -19.18 -22.55
N PHE A 88 -1.69 -18.18 -21.74
CA PHE A 88 -0.52 -17.34 -22.00
C PHE A 88 0.80 -17.92 -21.46
N LEU A 89 0.77 -18.87 -20.51
CA LEU A 89 1.96 -19.44 -19.87
C LEU A 89 3.07 -19.90 -20.84
N PRO A 90 2.80 -20.55 -21.98
CA PRO A 90 3.85 -20.93 -22.92
C PRO A 90 4.66 -19.73 -23.43
N ARG A 91 4.00 -18.59 -23.69
CA ARG A 91 4.66 -17.34 -24.09
C ARG A 91 5.40 -16.72 -22.92
N TYR A 92 4.73 -16.67 -21.76
CA TYR A 92 5.31 -16.15 -20.53
C TYR A 92 6.65 -16.80 -20.19
N LYS A 93 6.76 -18.13 -20.32
CA LYS A 93 7.99 -18.87 -20.00
C LYS A 93 9.20 -18.42 -20.82
N ASN A 94 8.99 -18.00 -22.07
CA ASN A 94 10.04 -17.58 -23.00
C ASN A 94 10.52 -16.14 -22.79
N LEU A 95 9.87 -15.38 -21.89
CA LEU A 95 10.28 -14.03 -21.54
C LEU A 95 11.47 -14.04 -20.57
N THR A 96 12.28 -12.99 -20.63
CA THR A 96 13.32 -12.67 -19.63
C THR A 96 12.70 -12.37 -18.27
N ALA A 97 13.52 -12.32 -17.22
CA ALA A 97 13.03 -11.99 -15.87
C ALA A 97 12.42 -10.59 -15.81
N ASP A 98 13.07 -9.61 -16.46
CA ASP A 98 12.61 -8.22 -16.49
C ASP A 98 11.29 -8.10 -17.25
N GLU A 99 11.16 -8.72 -18.43
CA GLU A 99 9.91 -8.72 -19.21
C GLU A 99 8.77 -9.41 -18.45
N LYS A 100 9.07 -10.47 -17.69
CA LYS A 100 8.09 -11.13 -16.81
C LYS A 100 7.61 -10.18 -15.73
N ALA A 101 8.53 -9.48 -15.05
CA ALA A 101 8.17 -8.55 -13.99
C ALA A 101 7.34 -7.39 -14.56
N GLU A 102 7.75 -6.79 -15.67
CA GLU A 102 7.01 -5.70 -16.34
C GLU A 102 5.60 -6.12 -16.73
N LEU A 103 5.42 -7.31 -17.31
CA LEU A 103 4.10 -7.82 -17.67
C LEU A 103 3.20 -7.97 -16.44
N LEU A 104 3.73 -8.49 -15.33
CA LEU A 104 2.97 -8.66 -14.10
C LEU A 104 2.59 -7.31 -13.47
N LEU A 105 3.49 -6.33 -13.54
CA LEU A 105 3.29 -4.99 -13.01
C LEU A 105 2.31 -4.15 -13.87
N PHE A 106 2.24 -4.43 -15.17
CA PHE A 106 1.32 -3.77 -16.08
C PHE A 106 -0.16 -3.95 -15.71
N HIS A 107 -0.50 -5.02 -14.99
CA HIS A 107 -1.88 -5.32 -14.60
C HIS A 107 -2.32 -4.60 -13.32
N ALA A 108 -1.52 -3.70 -12.77
CA ALA A 108 -1.88 -2.95 -11.58
C ALA A 108 -1.63 -1.46 -11.73
N VAL A 109 -2.50 -0.67 -11.12
CA VAL A 109 -2.41 0.80 -11.05
C VAL A 109 -2.18 1.20 -9.59
N PRO A 110 -1.21 2.07 -9.26
CA PRO A 110 -0.88 2.50 -7.89
C PRO A 110 -1.91 3.49 -7.30
N VAL A 111 -3.18 3.32 -7.64
CA VAL A 111 -4.31 4.10 -7.14
C VAL A 111 -5.49 3.17 -6.95
N HIS A 112 -6.17 3.29 -5.81
CA HIS A 112 -7.41 2.58 -5.56
C HIS A 112 -8.58 3.23 -6.32
N TYR A 113 -9.21 2.47 -7.21
CA TYR A 113 -10.42 2.84 -7.90
C TYR A 113 -11.57 1.91 -7.51
N SER A 114 -12.69 2.49 -7.09
CA SER A 114 -13.93 1.73 -6.93
C SER A 114 -14.52 1.38 -8.30
N LEU A 115 -15.39 0.36 -8.35
CA LEU A 115 -16.11 0.00 -9.57
C LEU A 115 -16.89 1.20 -10.16
N GLY A 116 -17.53 2.01 -9.30
CA GLY A 116 -18.23 3.22 -9.73
C GLY A 116 -17.30 4.24 -10.38
N SER A 117 -16.10 4.44 -9.81
CA SER A 117 -15.09 5.34 -10.37
C SER A 117 -14.55 4.84 -11.71
N LEU A 118 -14.30 3.54 -11.85
CA LEU A 118 -13.88 2.93 -13.12
C LEU A 118 -14.95 3.10 -14.22
N LYS A 119 -16.23 3.01 -13.86
CA LYS A 119 -17.36 3.21 -14.79
C LYS A 119 -17.60 4.67 -15.18
N SER A 120 -17.10 5.63 -14.42
CA SER A 120 -17.26 7.06 -14.69
C SER A 120 -15.99 7.74 -15.18
N ASN A 121 -14.86 7.05 -15.24
CA ASN A 121 -13.57 7.61 -15.63
C ASN A 121 -13.08 7.02 -16.96
N ASN A 122 -12.43 7.87 -17.75
CA ASN A 122 -11.83 7.50 -19.04
C ASN A 122 -10.44 8.13 -19.13
N GLY A 123 -9.54 7.48 -19.86
CA GLY A 123 -8.23 8.04 -20.17
C GLY A 123 -7.06 7.15 -19.76
N PRO A 124 -5.83 7.66 -19.94
CA PRO A 124 -4.62 6.90 -19.67
C PRO A 124 -4.45 6.63 -18.17
N MET A 125 -3.94 5.44 -17.85
CA MET A 125 -3.56 5.03 -16.52
C MET A 125 -2.11 4.60 -16.50
N ASN A 126 -1.37 5.14 -15.53
CA ASN A 126 -0.02 4.71 -15.24
C ASN A 126 -0.09 3.41 -14.45
N THR A 127 0.63 2.40 -14.90
CA THR A 127 0.68 1.10 -14.22
C THR A 127 1.87 1.04 -13.27
N LEU A 128 1.97 -0.02 -12.47
CA LEU A 128 3.17 -0.27 -11.67
C LEU A 128 4.41 -0.56 -12.54
N ALA A 129 4.23 -0.85 -13.83
CA ALA A 129 5.35 -1.03 -14.77
C ALA A 129 5.87 0.31 -15.34
N THR A 130 5.15 1.41 -15.10
CA THR A 130 5.55 2.74 -15.58
C THR A 130 6.55 3.37 -14.63
N ASP A 131 7.75 3.72 -15.14
CA ASP A 131 8.80 4.41 -14.36
C ASP A 131 8.85 5.92 -14.61
N GLY A 132 7.98 6.44 -15.49
CA GLY A 132 7.88 7.86 -15.81
C GLY A 132 9.04 8.43 -16.63
N ALA A 133 9.97 7.58 -17.08
CA ALA A 133 11.13 8.00 -17.86
C ALA A 133 11.31 7.15 -19.13
N ALA A 134 11.77 5.91 -18.98
CA ALA A 134 12.13 5.04 -20.11
C ALA A 134 11.01 4.03 -20.41
N LYS A 135 10.23 3.63 -19.41
CA LYS A 135 9.18 2.60 -19.51
C LYS A 135 7.82 3.25 -19.33
N ASN A 136 7.11 3.41 -20.45
CA ASN A 136 5.79 4.03 -20.51
C ASN A 136 4.70 2.97 -20.77
N TYR A 137 4.56 2.03 -19.84
CA TYR A 137 3.58 0.95 -19.94
C TYR A 137 2.22 1.39 -19.39
N ASN A 138 1.58 2.30 -20.11
CA ASN A 138 0.26 2.81 -19.77
C ASN A 138 -0.81 2.07 -20.59
N PHE A 139 -2.02 1.97 -20.04
CA PHE A 139 -3.20 1.60 -20.82
C PHE A 139 -4.26 2.69 -20.72
N THR A 140 -5.26 2.65 -21.59
CA THR A 140 -6.40 3.57 -21.54
C THR A 140 -7.62 2.85 -21.01
N LEU A 141 -8.23 3.36 -19.94
CA LEU A 141 -9.58 2.93 -19.58
C LEU A 141 -10.61 3.62 -20.47
N GLN A 142 -11.54 2.82 -20.96
CA GLN A 142 -12.72 3.30 -21.65
C GLN A 142 -13.98 2.63 -21.09
N ASN A 143 -14.97 3.44 -20.73
CA ASN A 143 -16.29 2.99 -20.33
C ASN A 143 -17.28 3.08 -21.50
N GLN A 144 -18.18 2.11 -21.59
CA GLN A 144 -19.39 2.16 -22.40
C GLN A 144 -20.55 1.58 -21.59
N GLY A 145 -21.42 2.47 -21.10
CA GLY A 145 -22.46 2.09 -20.13
C GLY A 145 -21.82 1.48 -18.88
N ASP A 146 -22.19 0.24 -18.57
CA ASP A 146 -21.66 -0.50 -17.42
C ASP A 146 -20.37 -1.29 -17.69
N VAL A 147 -19.87 -1.28 -18.93
CA VAL A 147 -18.69 -2.04 -19.33
C VAL A 147 -17.45 -1.16 -19.24
N VAL A 148 -16.44 -1.62 -18.49
CA VAL A 148 -15.10 -1.02 -18.42
C VAL A 148 -14.15 -1.84 -19.28
N THR A 149 -13.49 -1.19 -20.23
CA THR A 149 -12.57 -1.79 -21.19
C THR A 149 -11.18 -1.22 -20.99
N ILE A 150 -10.18 -2.11 -20.90
CA ILE A 150 -8.76 -1.74 -20.93
C ILE A 150 -8.30 -1.77 -22.39
N LYS A 151 -7.88 -0.63 -22.91
CA LYS A 151 -7.27 -0.52 -24.25
C LYS A 151 -5.77 -0.38 -24.14
N THR A 152 -5.05 -1.24 -24.85
CA THR A 152 -3.59 -1.23 -24.96
C THR A 152 -3.19 -0.88 -26.39
N ALA A 153 -1.97 -0.38 -26.60
CA ALA A 153 -1.45 -0.07 -27.93
C ALA A 153 -1.42 -1.30 -28.86
N ALA A 154 -1.23 -2.50 -28.29
CA ALA A 154 -1.27 -3.76 -29.03
C ALA A 154 -2.68 -4.13 -29.56
N CYS A 155 -3.73 -3.44 -29.08
CA CYS A 155 -5.12 -3.63 -29.52
C CYS A 155 -5.56 -2.57 -30.56
N ALA A 156 -4.73 -1.58 -30.86
CA ALA A 156 -4.97 -0.69 -31.99
C ALA A 156 -4.73 -1.45 -33.30
N PRO A 157 -5.52 -1.21 -34.37
CA PRO A 157 -5.10 -1.60 -35.71
C PRO A 157 -3.70 -1.01 -35.95
N LEU A 158 -2.77 -1.83 -36.44
CA LEU A 158 -1.49 -1.35 -36.92
C LEU A 158 -1.78 -0.34 -38.04
N GLU A 159 -1.55 0.95 -37.80
CA GLU A 159 -1.41 1.94 -38.87
C GLU A 159 0.04 1.97 -39.34
#